data_AF-N4UGT4-F1
#
_entry.id   AF-N4UGT4-F1
#
_cell.length_a   1.000
_cell.length_b   1.000
_cell.length_c   1.000
_cell.angle_alpha   90.00
_cell.angle_beta   90.00
_cell.angle_gamma   90.00
#
_symmetry.space_group_name_H-M   'P 1'
#
loop_
_entity.id
_entity.type
_entity.pdbx_description
1 polymer ?
#
loop_
_entity_poly.entity_id
_entity_poly.type
_entity_poly.pdbx_seq_one_letter_code
_entity_poly.pdbx_strand_id
1 'polypeptide(L)' 'MEAPLVEQGNTAKAAFLRCYFKARVAAFTEEKIRAGWLASGLWPINVMRPLSSKYVIPDENEA' A
#
# COMPACT_ATOMS: atom_id res chain seq x y z
N MET A 1 22.41 -14.07 -34.64
CA MET A 1 22.91 -14.32 -33.28
C MET A 1 21.90 -13.70 -32.33
N GLU A 2 20.84 -14.43 -32.00
CA GLU A 2 19.79 -13.95 -31.11
C GLU A 2 20.29 -13.98 -29.67
N ALA A 3 20.18 -12.86 -28.98
CA ALA A 3 20.52 -12.76 -27.57
C ALA A 3 19.49 -13.56 -26.74
N PRO A 4 19.93 -14.29 -25.70
CA PRO A 4 19.01 -15.08 -24.90
C PRO A 4 18.11 -14.13 -24.12
N LEU A 5 16.79 -14.38 -24.20
CA LEU A 5 15.77 -13.72 -23.40
C LEU A 5 16.01 -14.10 -21.93
N VAL A 6 16.90 -13.36 -21.28
CA VAL A 6 17.12 -13.38 -19.83
C VAL A 6 15.75 -13.23 -19.18
N GLU A 7 15.44 -14.13 -18.23
CA GLU A 7 14.26 -14.09 -17.39
C GLU A 7 13.95 -12.68 -16.85
N GLN A 8 13.16 -11.89 -17.60
CA GLN A 8 12.83 -10.52 -17.22
C GLN A 8 11.78 -10.46 -16.09
N GLY A 9 11.18 -11.61 -15.74
CA GLY A 9 10.08 -11.70 -14.78
C GLY A 9 10.48 -11.43 -13.31
N ASN A 10 11.68 -11.84 -12.90
CA ASN A 10 12.11 -11.72 -11.50
C ASN A 10 12.70 -10.33 -11.19
N THR A 11 13.47 -9.79 -12.13
CA THR A 11 14.17 -8.50 -11.98
C THR A 11 13.23 -7.31 -12.00
N ALA A 12 12.19 -7.32 -12.85
CA ALA A 12 11.21 -6.24 -12.92
C ALA A 12 10.38 -6.12 -11.63
N LYS A 13 9.94 -7.26 -11.07
CA LYS A 13 9.22 -7.30 -9.80
C LYS A 13 10.09 -6.82 -8.65
N ALA A 14 11.34 -7.26 -8.58
CA ALA A 14 12.28 -6.80 -7.56
C ALA A 14 12.55 -5.29 -7.65
N ALA A 15 12.68 -4.75 -8.87
CA ALA A 15 12.84 -3.32 -9.09
C ALA A 15 11.61 -2.52 -8.66
N PHE A 16 10.41 -2.98 -9.02
CA PHE A 16 9.16 -2.37 -8.57
C PHE A 16 9.07 -2.35 -7.03
N LEU A 17 9.34 -3.48 -6.36
CA LEU A 17 9.28 -3.55 -4.90
C LEU A 17 10.26 -2.60 -4.23
N ARG A 18 11.47 -2.45 -4.76
CA ARG A 18 12.47 -1.49 -4.26
C ARG A 18 12.00 -0.04 -4.44
N CYS A 19 11.46 0.29 -5.61
CA CYS A 19 10.94 1.63 -5.88
C CYS A 19 9.72 1.95 -5.00
N TYR A 20 8.78 1.00 -4.89
CA TYR A 20 7.61 1.11 -4.04
C TYR A 20 8.00 1.25 -2.57
N PHE A 21 8.98 0.48 -2.09
CA PHE A 21 9.48 0.61 -0.72
C PHE A 21 10.00 2.02 -0.43
N LYS A 22 10.80 2.59 -1.32
CA LYS A 22 11.31 3.97 -1.17
C LYS A 22 10.16 4.98 -1.17
N ALA A 23 9.23 4.86 -2.11
CA ALA A 23 8.05 5.72 -2.17
C ALA A 23 7.20 5.60 -0.91
N ARG A 24 7.01 4.39 -0.39
CA ARG A 24 6.28 4.10 0.85
C ARG A 24 6.94 4.79 2.03
N VAL A 25 8.25 4.62 2.23
CA VAL A 25 8.97 5.27 3.36
C VAL A 25 8.84 6.80 3.28
N ALA A 26 8.91 7.39 2.09
CA ALA A 26 8.74 8.82 1.91
C ALA A 26 7.28 9.30 2.15
N ALA A 27 6.29 8.48 1.81
CA ALA A 27 4.87 8.81 1.93
C ALA A 27 4.30 8.55 3.33
N PHE A 28 4.82 7.58 4.07
CA PHE A 28 4.38 7.21 5.42
C PHE A 28 5.05 8.06 6.50
N THR A 29 4.95 9.38 6.36
CA THR A 29 5.26 10.32 7.44
C THR A 29 3.97 10.69 8.18
N GLU A 30 4.08 10.99 9.48
CA GLU A 30 2.92 11.31 10.33
C GLU A 30 2.07 12.45 9.75
N GLU A 31 2.72 13.48 9.22
CA GLU A 31 2.08 14.64 8.57
C GLU A 31 1.27 14.24 7.33
N LYS A 32 1.85 13.40 6.46
CA LYS A 32 1.19 12.97 5.22
C LYS A 32 0.05 12.00 5.50
N ILE A 33 0.24 11.11 6.47
CA ILE A 33 -0.83 10.22 6.96
C ILE A 33 -1.98 11.05 7.50
N ARG A 34 -1.71 12.02 8.38
CA ARG A 34 -2.73 12.93 8.93
C ARG A 34 -3.46 13.72 7.84
N ALA A 35 -2.72 14.30 6.90
CA ALA A 35 -3.30 15.02 5.77
C ALA A 35 -4.20 14.11 4.90
N GLY A 36 -3.81 12.85 4.67
CA GLY A 36 -4.62 11.87 3.94
C GLY A 36 -5.92 11.51 4.68
N TRP A 37 -5.85 11.33 6.00
CA TRP A 37 -7.05 11.11 6.83
C TRP A 37 -8.00 12.32 6.83
N LEU A 38 -7.46 13.55 6.91
CA LEU A 38 -8.26 14.77 6.79
C LEU A 38 -8.94 14.88 5.42
N ALA A 39 -8.17 14.71 4.33
CA ALA A 39 -8.66 14.86 2.97
C ALA A 39 -9.73 13.81 2.60
N SER A 40 -9.61 12.59 3.11
CA SER A 40 -10.59 11.51 2.88
C SER A 40 -11.83 11.60 3.76
N GLY A 41 -11.89 12.54 4.72
CA GLY A 41 -12.97 12.61 5.71
C GLY A 41 -13.00 11.42 6.69
N LEU A 42 -11.95 10.59 6.66
CA LEU A 42 -11.75 9.45 7.56
C LEU A 42 -10.95 9.84 8.81
N TRP A 43 -10.73 11.13 9.05
CA TRP A 43 -10.05 11.66 10.22
C TRP A 43 -10.59 10.98 11.49
N PRO A 44 -9.72 10.30 12.28
CA PRO A 44 -10.17 9.46 13.37
C PRO A 44 -10.51 10.32 14.60
N ILE A 45 -11.55 11.15 14.50
CA ILE A 45 -12.32 11.60 15.67
C ILE A 45 -12.98 10.37 16.30
N ASN A 46 -13.38 9.42 15.45
CA ASN A 46 -13.87 8.10 15.85
C ASN A 46 -13.14 7.02 15.05
N VAL A 47 -12.17 6.37 15.69
CA VAL A 47 -11.40 5.23 15.16
C VAL A 47 -12.26 4.05 14.72
N MET A 48 -13.48 3.90 15.25
CA MET A 48 -14.37 2.80 14.85
C MET A 48 -14.86 2.94 13.41
N ARG A 49 -14.97 4.17 12.88
CA ARG A 49 -15.52 4.40 11.55
C ARG A 49 -14.67 3.80 10.41
N PRO A 50 -13.33 3.98 10.37
CA PRO A 50 -12.50 3.27 9.40
C PRO A 50 -12.39 1.76 9.70
N LEU A 51 -12.40 1.35 10.97
CA LEU A 51 -12.33 -0.07 11.36
C LEU A 51 -13.62 -0.86 11.07
N SER A 52 -14.78 -0.19 11.01
CA SER A 52 -16.06 -0.78 10.60
C SER A 52 -16.24 -0.88 9.09
N SER A 53 -15.23 -0.49 8.31
CA SER A 53 -15.26 -0.61 6.86
C SER A 53 -15.19 -2.08 6.47
N LYS A 54 -16.07 -2.52 5.55
CA LYS A 54 -16.02 -3.86 4.94
C LYS A 54 -14.68 -4.21 4.27
N TYR A 55 -13.82 -3.22 4.03
CA TYR A 55 -12.48 -3.41 3.47
C TYR A 55 -11.40 -3.69 4.54
N VAL A 56 -11.75 -3.54 5.81
CA VAL A 56 -10.85 -3.71 6.97
C VAL A 56 -11.29 -4.88 7.84
N ILE A 57 -12.60 -5.09 7.95
CA ILE A 57 -13.15 -6.26 8.64
C ILE A 57 -12.77 -7.52 7.84
N PRO A 58 -12.13 -8.52 8.45
CA PRO A 58 -11.84 -9.79 7.78
C PRO A 58 -13.14 -10.47 7.36
N ASP A 59 -13.16 -11.07 6.16
CA ASP A 59 -14.31 -11.84 5.72
C ASP A 59 -14.50 -13.04 6.66
N GLU A 60 -15.72 -13.21 7.17
CA GLU A 60 -16.07 -14.27 8.13
C GLU A 60 -15.87 -15.69 7.54
N ASN A 61 -15.62 -15.78 6.23
CA ASN A 61 -15.39 -17.02 5.48
C ASN A 61 -13.91 -17.35 5.22
N GLU A 62 -12.97 -16.56 5.76
CA GLU A 62 -11.52 -16.73 5.55
C GLU A 62 -10.75 -17.07 6.85
N ALA A 63 -11.44 -17.69 7.83
CA ALA A 63 -10.88 -18.16 9.10
C ALA A 63 -10.71 -19.69 9.15
#